data_AF-A0A9D5J052-F1
#
_entry.id   AF-A0A9D5J052-F1
#
_cell.length_a   1.000
_cell.length_b   1.000
_cell.length_c   1.000
_cell.angle_alpha   90.00
_cell.angle_beta   90.00
_cell.angle_gamma   90.00
#
_symmetry.space_group_name_H-M   'P 1'
#
loop_
_entity.id
_entity.type
_entity.pdbx_description
1 polymer ?
#
loop_
_entity_poly.entity_id
_entity_poly.type
_entity_poly.pdbx_seq_one_letter_code
_entity_poly.pdbx_strand_id
1 'polypeptide(L)'
;MKATKLFIIIVIAAGLILTACTSTPALTNTQWRLSTYGDQLALPNPDVTLNFTEDRISGSDGCNSYGGSYTTDGSNFKVDSDMVSTLMACDEQIMAQSSAF
;
A
#
# COMPACT_ATOMS: atom_id res chain seq x y z
N MET A 1 -2.07 36.25 44.24
CA MET A 1 -1.47 34.90 44.42
C MET A 1 -2.40 33.72 44.07
N LYS A 2 -3.74 33.87 44.02
CA LYS A 2 -4.66 32.78 43.63
C LYS A 2 -4.94 32.69 42.11
N ALA A 3 -4.99 33.83 41.41
CA ALA A 3 -5.29 33.89 39.97
C ALA A 3 -4.15 33.35 39.07
N THR A 4 -2.88 33.54 39.46
CA THR A 4 -1.70 33.09 38.69
C THR A 4 -1.55 31.56 38.68
N LYS A 5 -1.90 30.88 39.79
CA LYS A 5 -1.93 29.41 39.84
C LYS A 5 -3.07 28.83 38.99
N LEU A 6 -4.20 29.54 38.90
CA LEU A 6 -5.37 29.12 38.12
C LEU A 6 -5.11 29.24 36.60
N PHE A 7 -4.39 30.28 36.17
CA PHE A 7 -3.99 30.46 34.76
C PHE A 7 -2.97 29.41 34.29
N ILE A 8 -2.01 29.02 35.13
CA ILE A 8 -1.02 27.98 34.81
C ILE A 8 -1.66 26.60 34.66
N ILE A 9 -2.69 26.28 35.45
CA ILE A 9 -3.38 24.98 35.39
C ILE A 9 -4.20 24.84 34.08
N ILE A 10 -4.79 25.94 33.58
CA ILE A 10 -5.58 25.94 32.34
C ILE A 10 -4.69 25.74 31.10
N VAL A 11 -3.48 26.33 31.08
CA VAL A 11 -2.52 26.17 29.98
C VAL A 11 -1.95 24.74 29.91
N ILE A 12 -1.77 24.08 31.06
CA ILE A 12 -1.33 22.67 31.12
C ILE A 12 -2.46 21.72 30.70
N ALA A 13 -3.72 22.03 31.03
CA ALA A 13 -4.87 21.23 30.63
C ALA A 13 -5.21 21.35 29.13
N ALA A 14 -4.93 22.50 28.50
CA ALA A 14 -5.15 22.71 27.07
C ALA A 14 -4.10 22.06 26.17
N GLY A 15 -2.88 21.81 26.69
CA GLY A 15 -1.80 21.15 25.93
C GLY A 15 -1.94 19.63 25.80
N LEU A 16 -2.86 19.00 26.53
CA LEU A 16 -2.94 17.54 26.69
C LEU A 16 -3.94 16.84 25.75
N ILE A 17 -4.56 17.54 24.80
CA ILE A 17 -5.71 17.02 24.01
C ILE A 17 -5.36 16.75 22.53
N LEU A 18 -4.11 16.95 22.08
CA LEU A 18 -3.70 16.60 20.70
C LEU A 18 -3.01 15.23 20.60
N THR A 19 -3.59 14.18 21.17
CA THR A 19 -3.29 12.81 20.73
C THR A 19 -4.05 12.55 19.42
N ALA A 20 -3.48 13.00 18.31
CA ALA A 20 -3.91 12.52 17.00
C ALA A 20 -3.56 11.02 16.91
N CYS A 21 -4.58 10.16 16.83
CA CYS A 21 -4.36 8.76 16.47
C CYS A 21 -3.87 8.70 15.02
N THR A 22 -2.56 8.69 14.81
CA THR A 22 -1.96 8.26 13.55
C THR A 22 -2.06 6.74 13.47
N SER A 23 -3.21 6.24 13.03
CA SER A 23 -3.32 4.87 12.54
C SER A 23 -2.82 4.84 11.11
N THR A 24 -1.61 4.34 10.89
CA THR A 24 -1.16 4.00 9.54
C THR A 24 -2.14 2.98 8.96
N PRO A 25 -2.76 3.23 7.80
CA PRO A 25 -3.66 2.25 7.19
C PRO A 25 -2.87 0.97 6.91
N ALA A 26 -3.39 -0.16 7.40
CA ALA A 26 -2.77 -1.45 7.20
C ALA A 26 -2.99 -1.93 5.76
N LEU A 27 -1.93 -2.44 5.14
CA LEU A 27 -2.02 -3.08 3.82
C LEU A 27 -2.65 -4.48 3.92
N THR A 28 -2.48 -5.18 5.04
CA THR A 28 -3.01 -6.53 5.26
C THR A 28 -4.51 -6.61 4.97
N ASN A 29 -4.93 -7.63 4.22
CA ASN A 29 -6.30 -7.87 3.78
C ASN A 29 -6.87 -6.78 2.84
N THR A 30 -6.00 -6.13 2.06
CA THR A 30 -6.42 -5.21 0.99
C THR A 30 -6.17 -5.79 -0.39
N GLN A 31 -6.99 -5.37 -1.36
CA GLN A 31 -6.84 -5.69 -2.78
C GLN A 31 -6.83 -4.38 -3.57
N TRP A 32 -5.91 -4.31 -4.52
CA TRP A 32 -5.68 -3.16 -5.38
C TRP A 32 -5.78 -3.59 -6.83
N ARG A 33 -6.32 -2.70 -7.66
CA ARG A 33 -6.32 -2.82 -9.12
C ARG A 33 -5.53 -1.66 -9.69
N LEU A 34 -4.64 -1.94 -10.64
CA LEU A 34 -3.88 -0.91 -11.32
C LEU A 34 -4.83 -0.02 -12.13
N SER A 35 -4.75 1.28 -11.92
CA SER A 35 -5.42 2.27 -12.78
C SER A 35 -4.48 2.78 -13.86
N THR A 36 -3.25 3.11 -13.47
CA THR A 36 -2.25 3.79 -14.30
C THR A 36 -0.85 3.35 -13.93
N TYR A 37 0.04 3.28 -14.91
CA TYR A 37 1.47 3.10 -14.73
C TYR A 37 2.21 4.20 -15.49
N GLY A 38 2.90 5.08 -14.76
CA GLY A 38 3.38 6.35 -15.32
C GLY A 38 2.22 7.16 -15.90
N ASP A 39 2.36 7.59 -17.15
CA ASP A 39 1.33 8.32 -17.91
C ASP A 39 0.38 7.41 -18.70
N GLN A 40 0.55 6.08 -18.64
CA GLN A 40 -0.29 5.12 -19.35
C GLN A 40 -1.44 4.61 -18.46
N LEU A 41 -2.64 4.57 -19.03
CA LEU A 41 -3.76 3.83 -18.45
C LEU A 41 -3.48 2.32 -18.56
N ALA A 42 -3.86 1.59 -17.51
CA ALA A 42 -3.89 0.13 -17.58
C ALA A 42 -4.95 -0.33 -18.59
N LEU A 43 -4.71 -1.47 -19.22
CA LEU A 43 -5.72 -2.13 -20.05
C LEU A 43 -6.98 -2.43 -19.21
N PRO A 44 -8.18 -2.24 -19.77
CA PRO A 44 -9.43 -2.47 -19.04
C PRO A 44 -9.75 -3.96 -18.83
N ASN A 45 -9.07 -4.85 -19.55
CA ASN A 45 -9.16 -6.31 -19.42
C ASN A 45 -7.95 -6.94 -20.13
N PRO A 46 -7.23 -7.89 -19.52
CA PRO A 46 -7.34 -8.37 -18.14
C PRO A 46 -6.89 -7.35 -17.10
N ASP A 47 -7.52 -7.41 -15.92
CA ASP A 47 -7.16 -6.59 -14.77
C ASP A 47 -5.75 -6.94 -14.25
N VAL A 48 -4.98 -5.91 -13.93
CA VAL A 48 -3.74 -6.02 -13.15
C VAL A 48 -4.07 -5.80 -11.68
N THR A 49 -3.69 -6.73 -10.83
CA THR A 49 -4.12 -6.75 -9.41
C THR A 49 -2.97 -6.99 -8.46
N LEU A 50 -3.06 -6.40 -7.27
CA LEU A 50 -2.13 -6.62 -6.16
C LEU A 50 -2.92 -6.86 -4.87
N ASN A 51 -2.70 -8.02 -4.25
CA ASN A 51 -3.35 -8.43 -3.02
C ASN A 51 -2.31 -8.48 -1.92
N PHE A 52 -2.67 -7.97 -0.75
CA PHE A 52 -1.85 -8.03 0.46
C PHE A 52 -2.53 -8.94 1.47
N THR A 53 -1.84 -10.00 1.89
CA THR A 53 -2.19 -10.77 3.09
C THR A 53 -1.26 -10.34 4.24
N GLU A 54 -1.14 -11.15 5.29
CA GLU A 54 -0.36 -10.77 6.47
C GLU A 54 1.09 -10.41 6.14
N ASP A 55 1.82 -11.31 5.49
CA ASP A 55 3.24 -11.20 5.14
C ASP A 55 3.53 -11.48 3.65
N ARG A 56 2.48 -11.66 2.84
CA ARG A 56 2.61 -12.00 1.42
C ARG A 56 1.88 -11.03 0.51
N ILE A 57 2.43 -10.90 -0.68
CA ILE A 57 1.75 -10.31 -1.83
C ILE A 57 1.45 -11.37 -2.88
N SER A 58 0.36 -11.18 -3.60
CA SER A 58 0.01 -11.98 -4.78
C SER A 58 -0.79 -11.15 -5.77
N GLY A 59 -0.78 -11.55 -7.03
CA GLY A 59 -1.46 -10.78 -8.05
C GLY A 59 -1.42 -11.39 -9.44
N SER A 60 -1.93 -10.61 -10.38
CA SER A 60 -1.86 -10.85 -11.81
C SER A 60 -1.32 -9.60 -12.48
N ASP A 61 -0.38 -9.76 -13.40
CA ASP A 61 0.10 -8.69 -14.27
C ASP A 61 -0.73 -8.56 -15.57
N GLY A 62 -1.85 -9.29 -15.63
CA GLY A 62 -2.73 -9.43 -16.77
C GLY A 62 -2.47 -10.71 -17.57
N CYS A 63 -1.22 -11.17 -17.66
CA CYS A 63 -0.89 -12.43 -18.33
C CYS A 63 -0.43 -13.51 -17.35
N ASN A 64 0.50 -13.16 -16.46
CA ASN A 64 1.14 -14.01 -15.49
C ASN A 64 0.61 -13.73 -14.08
N SER A 65 0.55 -14.78 -13.27
CA SER A 65 0.36 -14.63 -11.84
C SER A 65 1.73 -14.48 -11.16
N TYR A 66 1.76 -13.71 -10.08
CA TYR A 66 2.96 -13.49 -9.30
C TYR A 66 2.68 -13.55 -7.80
N GLY A 67 3.73 -13.70 -7.01
CA GLY A 67 3.66 -13.56 -5.56
C GLY A 67 5.02 -13.64 -4.89
N GLY A 68 5.05 -13.20 -3.63
CA GLY A 68 6.28 -13.13 -2.83
C GLY A 68 5.98 -12.63 -1.42
N SER A 69 7.02 -12.34 -0.66
CA SER A 69 6.90 -11.82 0.69
C SER A 69 7.05 -10.29 0.72
N TYR A 70 6.45 -9.64 1.71
CA TYR A 70 6.63 -8.20 1.92
C TYR A 70 6.72 -7.87 3.41
N THR A 71 7.34 -6.73 3.70
CA THR A 71 7.43 -6.15 5.05
C THR A 71 6.96 -4.70 5.03
N THR A 72 6.48 -4.20 6.17
CA THR A 72 6.04 -2.81 6.34
C THR A 72 6.82 -2.14 7.47
N ASP A 73 7.15 -0.85 7.27
CA ASP A 73 7.80 0.01 8.26
C ASP A 73 7.21 1.43 8.18
N GLY A 74 6.30 1.74 9.10
CA GLY A 74 5.54 2.98 9.07
C GLY A 74 4.77 3.12 7.77
N SER A 75 5.02 4.19 7.01
CA SER A 75 4.40 4.45 5.72
C SER A 75 5.10 3.76 4.54
N ASN A 76 6.14 2.97 4.79
CA ASN A 76 6.89 2.28 3.75
C ASN A 76 6.51 0.79 3.74
N PHE A 77 6.60 0.18 2.56
CA PHE A 77 6.63 -1.26 2.43
C PHE A 77 7.78 -1.67 1.52
N LYS A 78 8.27 -2.88 1.71
CA LYS A 78 9.37 -3.46 0.95
C LYS A 78 8.93 -4.84 0.48
N VAL A 79 9.04 -5.09 -0.82
CA VAL A 79 8.89 -6.42 -1.41
C VAL A 79 10.21 -7.15 -1.27
N ASP A 80 10.18 -8.37 -0.76
CA ASP A 80 11.38 -9.18 -0.58
C ASP A 80 11.81 -9.83 -1.91
N SER A 81 13.04 -10.35 -1.95
CA SER A 81 13.65 -10.89 -3.18
C SER A 81 13.11 -12.25 -3.61
N ASP A 82 12.17 -12.84 -2.87
CA ASP A 82 11.60 -14.17 -3.09
C ASP A 82 10.39 -14.15 -4.05
N MET A 83 10.28 -13.12 -4.87
CA MET A 83 9.24 -13.00 -5.88
C MET A 83 9.33 -14.11 -6.92
N VAL A 84 8.18 -14.70 -7.22
CA VAL A 84 8.00 -15.70 -8.28
C VAL A 84 6.88 -15.26 -9.21
N SER A 85 6.96 -15.67 -10.48
CA SER A 85 5.91 -15.48 -11.48
C SER A 85 5.77 -16.70 -12.37
N THR A 86 4.61 -16.81 -13.03
CA THR A 86 4.45 -17.73 -14.16
C THR A 86 5.05 -17.15 -15.45
N LEU A 87 5.11 -17.96 -16.51
CA LEU A 87 5.63 -17.61 -17.84
C LEU A 87 4.65 -18.08 -18.93
N MET A 88 3.40 -17.63 -18.83
CA MET A 88 2.37 -17.83 -19.84
C MET A 88 2.58 -16.88 -21.01
N ALA A 89 2.18 -17.31 -22.20
CA ALA A 89 2.10 -16.47 -23.37
C ALA A 89 0.66 -15.96 -23.53
N CYS A 90 0.52 -14.65 -23.74
CA CYS A 90 -0.75 -13.98 -23.99
C CYS A 90 -0.68 -13.15 -25.27
N ASP A 91 -1.77 -12.47 -25.61
CA ASP A 91 -1.80 -11.53 -26.73
C ASP A 91 -0.76 -10.42 -26.57
N GLU A 92 -0.24 -9.92 -27.69
CA GLU A 92 0.88 -8.98 -27.74
C GLU A 92 0.70 -7.74 -26.86
N GLN A 93 -0.51 -7.15 -26.85
CA GLN A 93 -0.79 -5.96 -26.02
C GLN A 93 -0.75 -6.27 -24.52
N ILE A 94 -1.22 -7.46 -24.12
CA ILE A 94 -1.19 -7.91 -22.72
C ILE A 94 0.26 -8.22 -22.32
N MET A 95 1.01 -8.89 -23.19
CA MET A 95 2.43 -9.18 -22.97
C MET A 95 3.26 -7.89 -22.83
N ALA A 96 3.00 -6.88 -23.67
CA ALA A 96 3.68 -5.59 -23.58
C ALA A 96 3.43 -4.91 -22.22
N GLN A 97 2.20 -4.98 -21.70
CA GLN A 97 1.88 -4.50 -20.36
C GLN A 97 2.57 -5.34 -19.28
N SER A 98 2.47 -6.67 -19.33
CA SER A 98 3.12 -7.62 -18.38
C SER A 98 4.63 -7.41 -18.25
N SER A 99 5.32 -7.10 -19.36
CA SER A 99 6.78 -6.85 -19.34
C SER A 99 7.21 -5.44 -18.90
N ALA A 100 6.26 -4.51 -18.72
CA ALA A 100 6.57 -3.13 -18.38
C ALA A 100 6.74 -2.89 -16.86
N PHE A 101 6.37 -3.87 -16.05
CA PHE A 101 6.49 -3.85 -14.58
C PHE A 101 7.90 -4.22 -14.12
#